data_AF-A0ABD0Y6C2-F1
#
_entry.id   AF-A0ABD0Y6C2-F1
#
_cell.length_a   1.000
_cell.length_b   1.000
_cell.length_c   1.000
_cell.angle_alpha   90.00
_cell.angle_beta   90.00
_cell.angle_gamma   90.00
#
_symmetry.space_group_name_H-M   'P 1'
#
loop_
_entity.id
_entity.type
_entity.pdbx_description
1 polymer ?
#
loop_
_entity_poly.entity_id
_entity_poly.type
_entity_poly.pdbx_seq_one_letter_code
_entity_poly.pdbx_strand_id
1 'polypeptide(L)'
;SDAFIGPVCDYVIAPVARYAGVWKIPVLTAGGQVNHFVFKSDFPTLTRLMGSYLFVSEAMKQILNDFGWSAVGLLYYNYGINSNKGNSECHFMLGPVFTTLGHSSVHRSFNESATSKDFKDLLLTFSASSRSE
;
A
#
# COMPACT_ATOMS: atom_id res chain seq x y z
N SER A 1 -10.65 -25.87 13.60
CA SER A 1 -9.29 -25.73 13.06
C SER A 1 -8.40 -25.19 14.15
N ASP A 2 -7.19 -25.72 14.30
CA ASP A 2 -6.25 -25.28 15.34
C ASP A 2 -5.45 -24.03 14.92
N ALA A 3 -5.37 -23.77 13.61
CA ALA A 3 -4.80 -22.56 13.03
C ALA A 3 -5.35 -22.31 11.63
N PHE A 4 -5.23 -21.07 11.15
CA PHE A 4 -5.38 -20.71 9.74
C PHE A 4 -4.01 -20.41 9.12
N ILE A 5 -3.79 -20.88 7.90
CA ILE A 5 -2.64 -20.53 7.07
C ILE A 5 -3.15 -19.74 5.86
N GLY A 6 -2.73 -18.48 5.74
CA GLY A 6 -3.35 -17.50 4.85
C GLY A 6 -4.69 -16.99 5.38
N PRO A 7 -5.49 -16.29 4.55
CA PRO A 7 -5.24 -15.88 3.16
C PRO A 7 -4.07 -14.89 3.00
N VAL A 8 -3.66 -14.62 1.76
CA VAL A 8 -2.59 -13.64 1.47
C VAL A 8 -3.12 -12.26 1.08
N CYS A 9 -4.24 -12.20 0.35
CA CYS A 9 -4.80 -10.95 -0.16
C CYS A 9 -5.38 -10.09 0.98
N ASP A 10 -5.07 -8.80 0.97
CA ASP A 10 -5.38 -7.89 2.08
C ASP A 10 -6.88 -7.78 2.37
N TYR A 11 -7.72 -7.66 1.33
CA TYR A 11 -9.17 -7.61 1.50
C TYR A 11 -9.80 -8.91 2.00
N VAL A 12 -9.14 -10.04 1.76
CA VAL A 12 -9.66 -11.36 2.14
C VAL A 12 -9.22 -11.74 3.55
N ILE A 13 -7.96 -11.45 3.91
CA ILE A 13 -7.46 -11.76 5.24
C ILE A 13 -8.07 -10.85 6.31
N ALA A 14 -8.46 -9.61 5.99
CA ALA A 14 -9.04 -8.68 6.96
C ALA A 14 -10.26 -9.24 7.72
N PRO A 15 -11.33 -9.73 7.07
CA PRO A 15 -12.45 -10.35 7.78
C PRO A 15 -12.06 -11.66 8.46
N VAL A 16 -11.23 -12.50 7.82
CA VAL A 16 -10.79 -13.79 8.40
C VAL A 16 -10.06 -13.57 9.73
N ALA A 17 -9.11 -12.63 9.77
CA ALA A 17 -8.33 -12.31 10.96
C ALA A 17 -9.18 -11.71 12.09
N ARG A 18 -10.20 -10.90 11.76
CA ARG A 18 -11.16 -10.37 12.76
C ARG A 18 -11.98 -11.48 13.41
N TYR A 19 -12.55 -12.38 12.60
CA TYR A 19 -13.30 -13.53 13.14
C TYR A 19 -12.41 -14.49 13.92
N ALA A 20 -11.22 -14.80 13.39
CA ALA A 20 -10.25 -15.65 14.08
C ALA A 20 -9.82 -15.06 15.44
N GLY A 21 -9.77 -13.73 15.56
CA GLY A 21 -9.57 -13.05 16.83
C GLY A 21 -10.65 -13.36 17.87
N VAL A 22 -11.93 -13.32 17.47
CA VAL A 22 -13.07 -13.70 18.33
C VAL A 22 -13.00 -15.17 18.72
N TRP A 23 -12.65 -16.05 17.77
CA TRP A 23 -12.54 -17.49 18.00
C TRP A 23 -11.27 -17.91 18.74
N LYS A 24 -10.34 -16.98 18.96
CA LYS A 24 -9.03 -17.25 19.57
C LYS A 24 -8.21 -18.30 18.79
N ILE A 25 -8.33 -18.30 17.47
CA ILE A 25 -7.58 -19.18 16.58
C ILE A 25 -6.44 -18.38 15.94
N PRO A 26 -5.19 -18.85 15.98
CA PRO A 26 -4.07 -18.18 15.33
C PRO A 26 -4.22 -18.17 13.80
N VAL A 27 -3.86 -17.05 13.18
CA VAL A 27 -3.77 -16.89 11.72
C VAL A 27 -2.32 -16.60 11.36
N LEU A 28 -1.70 -17.46 10.56
CA LEU A 28 -0.35 -17.24 10.05
C LEU A 28 -0.43 -16.95 8.56
N THR A 29 0.20 -15.88 8.09
CA THR A 29 0.18 -15.52 6.67
C THR A 29 1.54 -15.01 6.18
N ALA A 30 1.85 -15.28 4.91
CA ALA A 30 2.91 -14.59 4.20
C ALA A 30 2.42 -13.30 3.49
N GLY A 31 1.10 -13.02 3.50
CA GLY A 31 0.54 -11.78 2.96
C GLY A 31 0.19 -10.77 4.04
N GLY A 32 -0.89 -10.01 3.84
CA GLY A 32 -1.34 -9.01 4.82
C GLY A 32 -0.32 -7.87 4.99
N GLN A 33 0.21 -7.33 3.90
CA GLN A 33 1.35 -6.40 3.98
C GLN A 33 0.91 -4.95 4.25
N VAL A 34 -0.37 -4.62 4.04
CA VAL A 34 -0.93 -3.32 4.42
C VAL A 34 -0.68 -2.96 5.87
N ASN A 35 -0.38 -1.69 6.08
CA ASN A 35 -0.01 -1.15 7.39
C ASN A 35 -1.11 -1.34 8.46
N HIS A 36 -2.37 -1.43 8.06
CA HIS A 36 -3.49 -1.55 8.99
C HIS A 36 -3.46 -2.85 9.82
N PHE A 37 -2.80 -3.92 9.36
CA PHE A 37 -2.66 -5.16 10.14
C PHE A 37 -1.70 -5.07 11.34
N VAL A 38 -1.10 -3.89 11.59
CA VAL A 38 -0.33 -3.63 12.81
C VAL A 38 -1.22 -3.51 14.05
N PHE A 39 -2.49 -3.10 13.89
CA PHE A 39 -3.39 -2.86 15.02
C PHE A 39 -3.93 -4.17 15.60
N LYS A 40 -3.26 -4.68 16.63
CA LYS A 40 -3.65 -5.92 17.33
C LYS A 40 -4.97 -5.83 18.10
N SER A 41 -5.51 -4.63 18.30
CA SER A 41 -6.89 -4.47 18.77
C SER A 41 -7.89 -5.15 17.84
N ASP A 42 -7.64 -5.07 16.53
CA ASP A 42 -8.55 -5.54 15.49
C ASP A 42 -8.15 -6.92 14.96
N PHE A 43 -6.85 -7.24 15.05
CA PHE A 43 -6.24 -8.48 14.54
C PHE A 43 -5.40 -9.20 15.62
N PRO A 44 -6.00 -9.57 16.76
CA PRO A 44 -5.26 -10.02 17.94
C PRO A 44 -4.49 -11.33 17.74
N THR A 45 -4.96 -12.22 16.84
CA THR A 45 -4.37 -13.54 16.61
C THR A 45 -3.62 -13.67 15.28
N LEU A 46 -3.45 -12.56 14.54
CA LEU A 46 -2.78 -12.54 13.24
C LEU A 46 -1.26 -12.45 13.42
N THR A 47 -0.51 -13.38 12.86
CA THR A 47 0.95 -13.35 12.75
C THR A 47 1.35 -13.28 11.28
N ARG A 48 2.10 -12.24 10.91
CA ARG A 48 2.58 -12.01 9.56
C ARG A 48 4.03 -12.45 9.46
N LEU A 49 4.32 -13.33 8.51
CA LEU A 49 5.65 -13.85 8.26
C LEU A 49 6.46 -12.96 7.32
N MET A 50 5.79 -12.07 6.57
CA MET A 50 6.42 -11.03 5.75
C MET A 50 6.25 -9.65 6.36
N GLY A 51 7.17 -8.75 6.01
CA GLY A 51 7.17 -7.35 6.43
C GLY A 51 5.97 -6.56 5.91
N SER A 52 5.69 -5.42 6.54
CA SER A 52 4.71 -4.45 6.04
C SER A 52 5.31 -3.55 4.97
N TYR A 53 4.44 -3.00 4.11
CA TYR A 53 4.79 -1.89 3.21
C TYR A 53 5.35 -0.65 3.95
N LEU A 54 5.18 -0.55 5.27
CA LEU A 54 5.87 0.47 6.08
C LEU A 54 7.41 0.38 5.95
N PHE A 55 7.98 -0.83 5.88
CA PHE A 55 9.43 -0.99 5.71
C PHE A 55 9.91 -0.50 4.33
N VAL A 56 9.06 -0.61 3.30
CA VAL A 56 9.34 -0.01 1.98
C VAL A 56 9.41 1.51 2.10
N SER A 57 8.48 2.11 2.86
CA SER A 57 8.49 3.56 3.08
C SER A 57 9.72 4.04 3.85
N GLU A 58 10.17 3.27 4.85
CA GLU A 58 11.37 3.58 5.62
C GLU A 58 12.62 3.47 4.75
N ALA A 59 12.75 2.39 3.98
CA ALA A 59 13.85 2.22 3.04
C ALA A 59 13.90 3.36 2.00
N MET A 60 12.75 3.72 1.42
CA MET A 60 12.68 4.85 0.47
C MET A 60 13.09 6.17 1.11
N LYS A 61 12.65 6.44 2.35
CA LYS A 61 13.06 7.65 3.08
C LYS A 61 14.57 7.69 3.29
N GLN A 62 15.20 6.56 3.66
CA GLN A 62 16.65 6.51 3.83
C GLN A 62 17.38 6.74 2.51
N ILE A 63 16.97 6.07 1.43
CA ILE A 63 17.54 6.27 0.09
C ILE A 63 17.46 7.74 -0.31
N LEU A 64 16.30 8.37 -0.17
CA LEU A 64 16.11 9.77 -0.53
C LEU A 64 17.02 10.71 0.27
N ASN A 65 17.18 10.46 1.57
CA ASN A 65 18.07 11.24 2.41
C ASN A 65 19.54 11.06 2.00
N ASP A 66 19.97 9.83 1.73
CA ASP A 66 21.35 9.50 1.36
C ASP A 66 21.77 10.19 0.05
N PHE A 67 20.85 10.34 -0.90
CA PHE A 67 21.09 11.02 -2.17
C PHE A 67 20.70 12.51 -2.16
N GLY A 68 20.18 13.04 -1.05
CA GLY A 68 19.70 14.42 -0.95
C GLY A 68 18.52 14.75 -1.87
N TRP A 69 17.70 13.76 -2.22
CA TRP A 69 16.55 13.94 -3.10
C TRP A 69 15.33 14.42 -2.31
N SER A 70 14.88 15.63 -2.61
CA SER A 70 13.75 16.29 -1.92
C SER A 70 12.46 16.35 -2.75
N ALA A 71 12.54 16.15 -4.07
CA ALA A 71 11.40 16.14 -4.98
C ALA A 71 11.06 14.71 -5.40
N VAL A 72 9.89 14.22 -4.98
CA VAL A 72 9.45 12.85 -5.26
C VAL A 72 8.05 12.83 -5.86
N GLY A 73 7.92 12.17 -7.01
CA GLY A 73 6.64 11.81 -7.59
C GLY A 73 6.35 10.32 -7.41
N LEU A 74 5.13 9.98 -6.99
CA LEU A 74 4.62 8.61 -6.94
C LEU A 74 3.51 8.41 -7.99
N LEU A 75 3.77 7.55 -8.97
CA LEU A 75 2.80 7.18 -10.00
C LEU A 75 2.49 5.69 -9.89
N TYR A 76 1.21 5.34 -9.75
CA TYR A 76 0.83 3.93 -9.57
C TYR A 76 -0.52 3.56 -10.15
N TYR A 77 -0.70 2.27 -10.41
CA TYR A 77 -1.99 1.72 -10.77
C TYR A 77 -2.92 1.67 -9.57
N ASN A 78 -4.18 2.09 -9.71
CA ASN A 78 -5.25 1.81 -8.77
C ASN A 78 -6.53 1.48 -9.52
N TYR A 79 -7.37 0.60 -8.97
CA TYR A 79 -8.69 0.39 -9.58
C TYR A 79 -9.51 1.69 -9.51
N GLY A 80 -10.43 1.87 -10.46
CA GLY A 80 -11.29 3.05 -10.48
C GLY A 80 -12.14 3.17 -9.21
N ILE A 81 -12.47 4.38 -8.78
CA ILE A 81 -13.29 4.64 -7.57
C ILE A 81 -14.64 3.89 -7.62
N ASN A 82 -15.21 3.71 -8.81
CA ASN A 82 -16.47 3.00 -9.02
C ASN A 82 -16.30 1.48 -9.17
N SER A 83 -15.08 0.96 -8.99
CA SER A 83 -14.77 -0.47 -9.07
C SER A 83 -15.04 -1.15 -7.74
N ASN A 84 -15.71 -2.31 -7.78
CA ASN A 84 -15.93 -3.15 -6.59
C ASN A 84 -14.66 -3.89 -6.12
N LYS A 85 -13.49 -3.59 -6.72
CA LYS A 85 -12.21 -4.23 -6.39
C LYS A 85 -11.45 -3.52 -5.25
N GLY A 86 -11.91 -2.34 -4.83
CA GLY A 86 -11.21 -1.53 -3.83
C GLY A 86 -9.88 -0.99 -4.35
N ASN A 87 -8.91 -0.78 -3.46
CA ASN A 87 -7.57 -0.33 -3.82
C ASN A 87 -6.70 -1.48 -4.33
N SER A 88 -5.78 -1.18 -5.24
CA SER A 88 -4.79 -2.13 -5.73
C SER A 88 -3.67 -2.36 -4.70
N GLU A 89 -2.90 -3.43 -4.91
CA GLU A 89 -1.65 -3.67 -4.18
C GLU A 89 -0.65 -2.52 -4.37
N CYS A 90 -0.60 -1.90 -5.56
CA CYS A 90 0.29 -0.75 -5.81
C CYS A 90 -0.11 0.47 -4.96
N HIS A 91 -1.42 0.71 -4.78
CA HIS A 91 -1.91 1.75 -3.88
C HIS A 91 -1.48 1.44 -2.44
N PHE A 92 -1.65 0.21 -1.99
CA PHE A 92 -1.28 -0.20 -0.64
C PHE A 92 0.22 -0.15 -0.36
N MET A 93 1.05 -0.43 -1.36
CA MET A 93 2.50 -0.35 -1.27
C MET A 93 2.99 1.11 -1.17
N LEU A 94 2.44 2.01 -1.98
CA LEU A 94 2.91 3.40 -2.07
C LEU A 94 2.16 4.38 -1.15
N GLY A 95 1.01 4.01 -0.60
CA GLY A 95 0.29 4.80 0.40
C GLY A 95 1.14 5.13 1.64
N PRO A 96 1.81 4.13 2.27
CA PRO A 96 2.74 4.37 3.36
C PRO A 96 3.93 5.25 2.95
N VAL A 97 4.45 5.06 1.74
CA VAL A 97 5.53 5.91 1.19
C VAL A 97 5.09 7.37 1.13
N PHE A 98 3.95 7.64 0.52
CA PHE A 98 3.37 8.99 0.45
C PHE A 98 3.19 9.59 1.86
N THR A 99 2.67 8.81 2.80
CA THR A 99 2.45 9.25 4.19
C THR A 99 3.77 9.58 4.89
N THR A 100 4.80 8.75 4.71
CA THR A 100 6.13 8.94 5.31
C THR A 100 6.89 10.12 4.73
N LEU A 101 6.74 10.40 3.42
CA LEU A 101 7.35 11.53 2.73
C LEU A 101 6.58 12.84 2.92
N GLY A 102 5.29 12.78 3.23
CA GLY A 102 4.46 13.95 3.52
C GLY A 102 4.45 14.97 2.38
N HIS A 103 4.57 16.25 2.73
CA HIS A 103 4.53 17.38 1.79
C HIS A 103 5.66 17.39 0.75
N SER A 104 6.71 16.59 0.92
CA SER A 104 7.82 16.48 -0.03
C SER A 104 7.49 15.59 -1.24
N SER A 105 6.29 14.99 -1.28
CA SER A 105 5.90 14.09 -2.35
C SER A 105 4.57 14.46 -3.00
N VAL A 106 4.47 14.23 -4.31
CA VAL A 106 3.22 14.30 -5.08
C VAL A 106 2.84 12.90 -5.53
N HIS A 107 1.54 12.59 -5.59
CA HIS A 107 1.08 11.30 -6.08
C HIS A 107 0.00 11.44 -7.16
N ARG A 108 -0.02 10.48 -8.09
CA ARG A 108 -1.08 10.30 -9.07
C ARG A 108 -1.31 8.80 -9.31
N SER A 109 -2.53 8.45 -9.71
CA SER A 109 -2.85 7.08 -10.10
C SER A 109 -3.60 7.00 -11.43
N PHE A 110 -3.49 5.85 -12.08
CA PHE A 110 -4.26 5.48 -13.27
C PHE A 110 -4.96 4.14 -13.05
N ASN A 111 -6.00 3.87 -13.84
CA ASN A 111 -6.81 2.67 -13.73
C ASN A 111 -6.81 1.86 -15.04
N GLU A 112 -7.58 0.77 -15.07
CA GLU A 112 -7.68 -0.17 -16.19
C GLU A 112 -8.30 0.43 -17.46
N SER A 113 -9.01 1.55 -17.34
CA SER A 113 -9.61 2.26 -18.47
C SER A 113 -8.71 3.35 -19.07
N ALA A 114 -7.50 3.54 -18.52
CA ALA A 114 -6.58 4.56 -19.00
C ALA A 114 -6.14 4.31 -20.44
N THR A 115 -6.30 5.33 -21.28
CA THR A 115 -5.89 5.32 -22.69
C THR A 115 -4.49 5.91 -22.86
N SER A 116 -3.88 5.74 -24.04
CA SER A 116 -2.61 6.39 -24.37
C SER A 116 -2.66 7.92 -24.24
N LYS A 117 -3.83 8.53 -24.45
CA LYS A 117 -4.03 9.98 -24.25
C LYS A 117 -3.98 10.33 -22.77
N ASP A 118 -4.63 9.54 -21.93
CA ASP A 118 -4.63 9.74 -20.48
C ASP A 118 -3.23 9.56 -19.89
N PHE A 119 -2.48 8.55 -20.35
CA PHE A 119 -1.07 8.40 -19.95
C PHE A 119 -0.22 9.59 -20.36
N LYS A 120 -0.41 10.13 -21.57
CA LYS A 120 0.33 11.32 -22.03
C LYS A 120 0.03 12.52 -21.13
N ASP A 121 -1.23 12.81 -20.86
CA ASP A 121 -1.65 13.92 -20.01
C ASP A 121 -1.14 13.77 -18.57
N LEU A 122 -1.26 12.55 -18.05
CA LEU A 122 -0.77 12.18 -16.72
C LEU A 122 0.73 12.38 -16.58
N LEU A 123 1.53 11.92 -17.56
CA LEU A 123 2.99 12.07 -17.54
C LEU A 123 3.42 13.53 -17.67
N LEU A 124 2.75 14.32 -18.52
CA LEU A 124 3.03 15.75 -18.64
C LEU A 124 2.77 16.47 -17.32
N THR A 125 1.61 16.24 -16.72
CA THR A 125 1.22 16.83 -15.43
C THR A 125 2.17 16.40 -14.31
N PHE A 126 2.47 15.10 -14.24
CA PHE A 126 3.34 14.53 -13.21
C PHE A 126 4.79 15.03 -13.34
N SER A 127 5.28 15.22 -14.56
CA SER A 127 6.61 15.79 -14.81
C SER A 127 6.71 17.26 -14.39
N ALA A 128 5.62 18.02 -14.42
CA ALA A 128 5.59 19.40 -13.95
C ALA A 128 5.53 19.47 -12.42
N SER A 129 4.80 18.55 -11.78
CA SER A 129 4.63 18.55 -10.31
C SER A 129 5.80 17.93 -9.54
N SER A 130 6.70 17.19 -10.21
CA SER A 130 7.78 16.42 -9.56
C SER A 130 9.17 17.01 -9.78
N ARG A 131 9.26 18.26 -10.24
CA ARG A 131 10.53 19.00 -10.36
C ARG A 131 10.69 19.88 -9.13
N SER A 132 11.89 19.90 -8.55
CA SER A 132 12.28 20.96 -7.62
C SER A 132 12.33 22.28 -8.40
N GLU A 133 11.79 23.36 -7.83
CA GLU A 133 12.21 24.71 -8.22
C GLU A 133 13.71 24.92 -7.94
#